data_AF-A0A259BMF6-F1
#
_entry.id   AF-A0A259BMF6-F1
#
_cell.length_a   1.000
_cell.length_b   1.000
_cell.length_c   1.000
_cell.angle_alpha   90.00
_cell.angle_beta   90.00
_cell.angle_gamma   90.00
#
_symmetry.space_group_name_H-M   'P 1'
#
loop_
_entity.id
_entity.type
_entity.pdbx_description
1 polymer ?
#
loop_
_entity_poly.entity_id
_entity_poly.type
_entity_poly.pdbx_seq_one_letter_code
_entity_poly.pdbx_strand_id
1 'polypeptide(L)'
;MPRMTRTPAQIVHSDLHAGATLTVATPGEGFTDITREVAAFLSEAGARFGMAYLFCRHTSASLTIQENADPDVRTDLLTALDRLAPQGRH
;
A
#
# COMPACT_ATOMS: atom_id res chain seq x y z
N MET A 1 -8.71 -7.78 31.70
CA MET A 1 -8.18 -6.49 31.23
C MET A 1 -6.95 -6.76 30.37
N PRO A 2 -6.89 -6.32 29.10
CA PRO A 2 -5.69 -6.50 28.28
C PRO A 2 -4.51 -5.70 28.85
N ARG A 3 -3.33 -6.31 28.92
CA ARG A 3 -2.10 -5.67 29.39
C ARG A 3 -1.39 -5.00 28.21
N MET A 4 -1.51 -3.68 28.09
CA MET A 4 -0.76 -2.92 27.09
C MET A 4 0.65 -2.62 27.61
N THR A 5 1.65 -2.92 26.78
CA THR A 5 3.04 -2.51 26.98
C THR A 5 3.48 -1.72 25.76
N ARG A 6 4.24 -0.64 25.97
CA ARG A 6 4.75 0.23 24.90
C ARG A 6 6.22 0.50 25.16
N THR A 7 7.03 0.47 24.12
CA THR A 7 8.41 0.96 24.16
C THR A 7 8.45 2.50 24.24
N PRO A 8 9.54 3.08 24.77
CA PRO A 8 9.77 4.52 24.73
C PRO A 8 9.74 5.04 23.29
N ALA A 9 9.29 6.29 23.10
CA ALA A 9 9.37 6.94 21.79
C ALA A 9 10.84 7.13 21.39
N GLN A 10 11.17 6.83 20.13
CA GLN A 10 12.46 7.19 19.54
C GLN A 10 12.25 8.36 18.58
N ILE A 11 13.09 9.38 18.71
CA ILE A 11 13.12 10.52 17.78
C ILE A 11 14.17 10.20 16.73
N VAL A 12 13.78 10.25 15.45
CA VAL A 12 14.66 10.04 14.31
C VAL A 12 14.70 11.35 13.51
N HIS A 13 15.89 11.86 13.24
CA HIS A 13 16.09 12.98 12.33
C HIS A 13 16.20 12.43 10.91
N SER A 14 15.53 13.09 9.96
CA SER A 14 15.52 12.67 8.56
C SER A 14 16.39 13.62 7.76
N ASP A 15 17.44 13.08 7.12
CA ASP A 15 18.37 13.87 6.31
C ASP A 15 17.86 14.11 4.89
N LEU A 16 16.81 13.39 4.48
CA LEU A 16 16.23 13.43 3.13
C LEU A 16 14.71 13.33 3.19
N HIS A 17 14.04 14.27 2.53
CA HIS A 17 12.63 14.20 2.20
C HIS A 17 12.47 14.32 0.69
N ALA A 18 11.91 13.28 0.06
CA ALA A 18 11.58 13.26 -1.36
C ALA A 18 10.10 12.89 -1.52
N GLY A 19 9.46 13.40 -2.58
CA GLY A 19 8.07 13.12 -2.88
C GLY A 19 7.82 13.11 -4.39
N ALA A 20 6.91 12.25 -4.82
CA ALA A 20 6.50 12.12 -6.21
C ALA A 20 5.01 11.74 -6.29
N THR A 21 4.43 11.90 -7.48
CA THR A 21 3.09 11.39 -7.80
C THR A 21 3.22 10.20 -8.75
N LEU A 22 2.64 9.07 -8.38
CA LEU A 22 2.48 7.91 -9.26
C LEU A 22 1.04 7.87 -9.80
N THR A 23 0.91 7.86 -11.12
CA THR A 23 -0.38 7.65 -11.81
C THR A 23 -0.45 6.22 -12.30
N VAL A 24 -1.54 5.51 -11.97
CA VAL A 24 -1.76 4.11 -12.34
C VAL A 24 -3.03 4.03 -13.18
N ALA A 25 -2.91 3.56 -14.41
CA ALA A 25 -4.06 3.22 -15.24
C ALA A 25 -4.51 1.79 -14.90
N THR A 26 -5.77 1.61 -14.47
CA THR A 26 -6.32 0.30 -14.12
C THR A 26 -7.30 -0.18 -15.20
N PRO A 27 -7.32 -1.48 -15.53
CA PRO A 27 -8.24 -2.04 -16.52
C PRO A 27 -9.66 -2.25 -15.98
N GLY A 28 -9.87 -2.06 -14.67
CA GLY A 28 -11.12 -2.35 -13.96
C GLY A 28 -10.86 -2.65 -12.49
N GLU A 29 -11.82 -3.30 -11.84
CA GLU A 29 -11.65 -3.84 -10.48
C GLU A 29 -10.52 -4.87 -10.45
N GLY A 30 -9.68 -4.78 -9.41
CA GLY A 30 -8.59 -5.73 -9.21
C GLY A 30 -7.44 -5.14 -8.42
N PHE A 31 -6.35 -5.90 -8.36
CA PHE A 31 -5.11 -5.50 -7.70
C PHE A 31 -4.05 -5.16 -8.75
N THR A 32 -3.56 -3.92 -8.71
CA THR A 32 -2.37 -3.51 -9.46
C THR A 32 -1.17 -3.48 -8.52
N ASP A 33 -0.11 -4.20 -8.89
CA ASP A 33 1.15 -4.14 -8.14
C ASP A 33 1.89 -2.85 -8.50
N ILE A 34 2.30 -2.09 -7.49
CA ILE A 34 3.08 -0.85 -7.63
C ILE A 34 4.46 -0.95 -6.97
N THR A 35 4.86 -2.14 -6.53
CA THR A 35 6.09 -2.38 -5.76
C THR A 35 7.33 -1.93 -6.53
N ARG A 36 7.35 -2.18 -7.85
CA ARG A 36 8.49 -1.83 -8.71
C ARG A 36 8.65 -0.31 -8.80
N GLU A 37 7.57 0.42 -8.92
CA GLU A 37 7.50 1.86 -9.12
C GLU A 37 7.89 2.58 -7.81
N VAL A 38 7.44 2.06 -6.67
CA VAL A 38 7.86 2.53 -5.34
C VAL A 38 9.36 2.26 -5.14
N ALA A 39 9.85 1.07 -5.51
CA ALA A 39 11.27 0.74 -5.40
C ALA A 39 12.15 1.61 -6.32
N ALA A 40 11.68 1.90 -7.54
CA ALA A 40 12.35 2.81 -8.46
C ALA A 40 12.45 4.21 -7.87
N PHE A 41 11.35 4.77 -7.35
CA PHE A 41 11.36 6.06 -6.66
C PHE A 41 12.34 6.10 -5.48
N LEU A 42 12.36 5.06 -4.63
CA LEU A 42 13.29 4.98 -3.51
C LEU A 42 14.75 4.92 -3.97
N SER A 43 15.01 4.19 -5.06
CA SER A 43 16.34 4.10 -5.67
C SER A 43 16.80 5.45 -6.25
N GLU A 44 15.93 6.13 -7.01
CA GLU A 44 16.16 7.45 -7.60
C GLU A 44 16.38 8.53 -6.54
N ALA A 45 15.62 8.47 -5.44
CA ALA A 45 15.82 9.36 -4.30
C ALA A 45 17.13 9.10 -3.54
N GLY A 46 17.85 8.01 -3.84
CA GLY A 46 19.05 7.62 -3.11
C GLY A 46 18.74 7.15 -1.69
N ALA A 47 17.51 6.68 -1.43
CA ALA A 47 17.11 6.22 -0.10
C ALA A 47 17.96 5.03 0.37
N ARG A 48 18.24 4.99 1.67
CA ARG A 48 19.04 3.94 2.33
C ARG A 48 18.35 3.38 3.55
N PHE A 49 17.92 4.26 4.45
CA PHE A 49 17.18 3.92 5.66
C PHE A 49 16.15 5.01 5.93
N GLY A 50 14.93 4.63 6.34
CA GLY A 50 13.87 5.60 6.62
C GLY A 50 12.47 4.99 6.50
N MET A 51 11.52 5.86 6.18
CA MET A 51 10.10 5.53 6.05
C MET A 51 9.59 5.97 4.68
N ALA A 52 8.77 5.14 4.05
CA ALA A 52 8.04 5.49 2.84
C ALA A 52 6.56 5.70 3.17
N TYR A 53 6.02 6.88 2.85
CA TYR A 53 4.61 7.19 3.00
C TYR A 53 3.91 7.09 1.65
N LEU A 54 2.91 6.23 1.55
CA LEU A 54 2.07 6.09 0.37
C LEU A 54 0.66 6.58 0.71
N PHE A 55 0.12 7.48 -0.11
CA PHE A 55 -1.20 8.06 0.08
C PHE A 55 -2.06 7.88 -1.18
N CYS A 56 -3.17 7.14 -1.04
CA CYS A 56 -4.16 7.03 -2.09
C CYS A 56 -5.03 8.29 -2.11
N ARG A 57 -5.01 9.03 -3.22
CA ARG A 57 -5.82 10.24 -3.41
C ARG A 57 -7.22 9.96 -3.96
N HIS A 58 -7.68 8.71 -3.90
CA HIS A 58 -8.98 8.27 -4.40
C HIS A 58 -9.76 7.59 -3.28
N THR A 59 -11.09 7.77 -3.28
CA THR A 59 -12.01 7.12 -2.33
C THR A 59 -12.50 5.76 -2.82
N SER A 60 -12.36 5.49 -4.12
CA SER A 60 -12.77 4.24 -4.77
C SER A 60 -11.64 3.23 -4.92
N ALA A 61 -10.49 3.48 -4.29
CA ALA A 61 -9.32 2.60 -4.33
C ALA A 61 -8.59 2.63 -2.99
N SER A 62 -7.91 1.53 -2.67
CA SER A 62 -7.17 1.35 -1.41
C SER A 62 -5.75 0.90 -1.69
N LEU A 63 -4.87 1.12 -0.71
CA LEU A 63 -3.53 0.53 -0.68
C LEU A 63 -3.54 -0.67 0.26
N THR A 64 -2.92 -1.76 -0.15
CA THR A 64 -2.73 -2.94 0.68
C THR A 64 -1.33 -3.47 0.50
N ILE A 65 -0.78 -4.09 1.55
CA ILE A 65 0.46 -4.85 1.50
C ILE A 65 0.06 -6.30 1.68
N GLN A 66 0.39 -7.13 0.70
CA GLN A 66 0.01 -8.54 0.65
C GLN A 66 1.19 -9.40 0.21
N GLU A 67 1.06 -10.71 0.38
CA GLU A 67 1.97 -11.66 -0.23
C GLU A 67 1.81 -11.62 -1.76
N ASN A 68 2.93 -11.51 -2.48
CA ASN A 68 2.96 -11.38 -3.94
C ASN A 68 3.46 -12.64 -4.65
N ALA A 69 3.61 -13.75 -3.92
CA ALA A 69 4.11 -15.02 -4.46
C ALA A 69 2.99 -15.92 -5.00
N ASP A 70 1.81 -15.87 -4.37
CA ASP A 70 0.68 -16.71 -4.70
C ASP A 70 -0.45 -15.88 -5.35
N PRO A 71 -0.75 -16.10 -6.65
CA PRO A 71 -1.85 -15.41 -7.33
C PRO A 71 -3.23 -15.76 -6.74
N ASP A 72 -3.38 -16.90 -6.06
CA ASP A 72 -4.64 -17.33 -5.48
C ASP A 72 -5.07 -16.41 -4.33
N VAL A 73 -4.10 -15.87 -3.56
CA VAL A 73 -4.36 -14.91 -2.47
C VAL A 73 -5.06 -13.65 -2.98
N ARG A 74 -4.68 -13.14 -4.15
CA ARG A 74 -5.33 -11.97 -4.77
C ARG A 74 -6.78 -12.29 -5.16
N THR A 75 -6.99 -13.47 -5.72
CA THR A 75 -8.32 -13.92 -6.18
C THR A 75 -9.27 -14.14 -5.00
N ASP A 76 -8.77 -14.76 -3.93
CA ASP A 76 -9.52 -14.98 -2.71
C ASP A 76 -9.89 -13.68 -2.02
N LEU A 77 -8.96 -12.72 -1.97
CA LEU A 77 -9.23 -11.41 -1.38
C LEU A 77 -10.27 -10.63 -2.19
N LEU A 78 -10.20 -10.62 -3.53
CA LEU A 78 -11.24 -10.02 -4.37
C LEU A 78 -12.60 -10.67 -4.10
N THR A 79 -12.63 -12.00 -4.05
CA THR A 79 -13.86 -12.76 -3.79
C THR A 79 -14.43 -12.44 -2.40
N ALA A 80 -13.58 -12.29 -1.38
CA ALA A 80 -14.00 -11.92 -0.04
C ALA A 80 -14.56 -10.49 0.01
N LEU A 81 -13.93 -9.55 -0.70
CA LEU A 81 -14.39 -8.17 -0.79
C LEU A 81 -15.74 -8.07 -1.52
N ASP A 82 -15.90 -8.76 -2.65
CA ASP A 82 -17.16 -8.80 -3.40
C ASP A 82 -18.30 -9.41 -2.56
N ARG A 83 -18.02 -10.42 -1.74
CA ARG A 83 -19.01 -10.97 -0.79
C ARG A 83 -19.34 -10.01 0.35
N LEU A 84 -18.36 -9.26 0.86
CA LEU A 84 -18.51 -8.36 1.99
C LEU A 84 -19.26 -7.07 1.60
N ALA A 85 -18.96 -6.54 0.42
CA ALA A 85 -19.54 -5.32 -0.12
C ALA A 85 -19.87 -5.52 -1.61
N PRO A 86 -20.95 -6.27 -1.92
CA PRO A 86 -21.31 -6.57 -3.30
C PRO A 86 -21.57 -5.30 -4.10
N GLN A 87 -21.19 -5.31 -5.37
CA GLN A 87 -21.56 -4.24 -6.28
C GLN A 87 -23.10 -4.18 -6.37
N GLY A 88 -23.67 -3.00 -6.12
CA GLY A 88 -25.11 -2.78 -6.26
C GLY A 88 -25.55 -3.05 -7.70
N ARG A 89 -26.72 -3.68 -7.88
CA ARG A 89 -27.37 -3.78 -9.19
C ARG A 89 -27.88 -2.39 -9.56
N HIS A 90 -27.23 -1.73 -10.50
CA HIS A 90 -27.79 -0.61 -11.24
C HIS A 90 -28.35 -1.11 -12.58
#